data_AF-A0A2E7QI02-F1
#
_entry.id   AF-A0A2E7QI02-F1
#
_cell.length_a   1.000
_cell.length_b   1.000
_cell.length_c   1.000
_cell.angle_alpha   90.00
_cell.angle_beta   90.00
_cell.angle_gamma   90.00
#
_symmetry.space_group_name_H-M   'P 1'
#
loop_
_entity.id
_entity.type
_entity.pdbx_description
1 polymer ?
#
loop_
_entity_poly.entity_id
_entity_poly.type
_entity_poly.pdbx_seq_one_letter_code
_entity_poly.pdbx_strand_id
1 'polypeptide(L)'
;MGNGQCGGKFDFTLHHIGFETDYYYHDSGNLQLSTQTIDSYENKKEGAEIFFQNATGEGFSSQHMLAWFLTQSRTTIADHLPPPGKIKAGRCYLTLPIKFQEGHFHMMTASGVADLKTLKLYVRVTAHARTA
;
A
#
# COMPACT_ATOMS: atom_id res chain seq x y z
N MET A 1 -15.14 -37.18 -3.91
CA MET A 1 -14.16 -36.30 -4.56
C MET A 1 -14.82 -34.93 -4.71
N GLY A 2 -14.51 -33.99 -3.82
CA GLY A 2 -15.15 -32.68 -3.79
C GLY A 2 -14.49 -31.73 -4.79
N ASN A 3 -15.24 -31.35 -5.83
CA ASN A 3 -14.83 -30.28 -6.76
C ASN A 3 -14.94 -28.94 -6.05
N GLY A 4 -13.85 -28.47 -5.45
CA GLY A 4 -13.72 -27.10 -4.96
C GLY A 4 -13.59 -26.13 -6.13
N GLN A 5 -14.71 -25.73 -6.72
CA GLN A 5 -14.76 -24.56 -7.60
C GLN A 5 -14.47 -23.31 -6.77
N CYS A 6 -13.20 -22.91 -6.68
CA CYS A 6 -12.83 -21.52 -6.39
C CYS A 6 -12.59 -20.77 -7.71
N GLY A 7 -13.59 -20.80 -8.61
CA GLY A 7 -13.58 -20.04 -9.85
C GLY A 7 -14.08 -18.61 -9.57
N GLY A 8 -13.16 -17.68 -9.32
CA GLY A 8 -13.47 -16.29 -8.99
C GLY A 8 -14.32 -15.61 -10.06
N LYS A 9 -15.54 -15.19 -9.68
CA LYS A 9 -16.53 -14.52 -10.55
C LYS A 9 -16.18 -13.07 -10.91
N PHE A 10 -15.07 -12.55 -10.40
CA PHE A 10 -14.73 -11.13 -10.47
C PHE A 10 -13.25 -10.91 -10.80
N ASP A 11 -12.99 -9.90 -11.62
CA ASP A 11 -11.69 -9.25 -11.75
C ASP A 11 -11.66 -8.01 -10.85
N PHE A 12 -10.49 -7.68 -10.30
CA PHE A 12 -10.35 -6.56 -9.36
C PHE A 12 -9.46 -5.47 -9.93
N THR A 13 -9.92 -4.23 -9.86
CA THR A 13 -9.11 -3.03 -10.14
C THR A 13 -8.76 -2.36 -8.82
N LEU A 14 -7.48 -2.07 -8.63
CA LEU A 14 -6.95 -1.43 -7.43
C LEU A 14 -6.64 0.03 -7.74
N HIS A 15 -7.06 0.93 -6.86
CA HIS A 15 -6.69 2.33 -6.91
C HIS A 15 -6.09 2.73 -5.58
N HIS A 16 -4.86 3.24 -5.60
CA HIS A 16 -4.27 3.82 -4.42
C HIS A 16 -4.92 5.17 -4.12
N ILE A 17 -5.39 5.37 -2.89
CA ILE A 17 -6.11 6.60 -2.51
C ILE A 17 -5.39 7.41 -1.43
N GLY A 18 -4.35 6.86 -0.79
CA GLY A 18 -3.61 7.54 0.26
C GLY A 18 -2.76 6.59 1.09
N PHE A 19 -1.96 7.16 1.97
CA PHE A 19 -1.20 6.39 2.95
C PHE A 19 -1.09 7.14 4.29
N GLU A 20 -0.75 6.41 5.34
CA GLU A 20 -0.36 6.94 6.65
C GLU A 20 0.94 6.25 7.08
N THR A 21 1.86 6.99 7.68
CA THR A 21 3.18 6.48 8.07
C THR A 21 3.55 6.85 9.50
N ASP A 22 4.20 5.91 10.18
CA ASP A 22 4.91 6.15 11.43
C ASP A 22 6.41 5.97 11.21
N TYR A 23 7.23 6.66 12.00
CA TYR A 23 8.70 6.60 11.93
C TYR A 23 9.34 6.03 13.20
N TYR A 24 10.57 5.52 13.10
CA TYR A 24 11.38 5.10 14.25
C TYR A 24 11.99 6.27 15.05
N TYR A 25 11.66 7.51 14.71
CA TYR A 25 12.21 8.72 15.31
C TYR A 25 11.66 9.03 16.72
N HIS A 26 12.50 9.57 17.59
CA HIS A 26 12.14 9.96 18.98
C HIS A 26 10.98 10.97 19.05
N ASP A 27 10.77 11.77 17.99
CA ASP A 27 9.73 12.80 17.89
C ASP A 27 8.75 12.54 16.72
N SER A 28 8.52 11.27 16.42
CA SER A 28 7.77 10.79 15.25
C SER A 28 6.35 11.33 15.10
N GLY A 29 5.72 11.80 16.18
CA GLY A 29 4.34 12.32 16.16
C GLY A 29 4.15 13.63 15.35
N ASN A 30 5.22 14.36 15.04
CA ASN A 30 5.16 15.67 14.36
C ASN A 30 5.94 15.73 13.04
N LEU A 31 6.45 14.61 12.53
CA LEU A 31 7.22 14.60 11.29
C LEU A 31 6.28 14.81 10.09
N GLN A 32 6.39 15.98 9.48
CA GLN A 32 5.70 16.29 8.23
C GLN A 32 6.51 15.78 7.03
N LEU A 33 5.82 15.34 5.98
CA LEU A 33 6.44 15.04 4.70
C LEU A 33 7.14 16.29 4.15
N SER A 34 8.26 16.10 3.46
CA SER A 34 8.89 17.22 2.76
C SER A 34 7.96 17.77 1.68
N THR A 35 8.04 19.07 1.37
CA THR A 35 7.26 19.67 0.28
C THR A 35 7.49 18.95 -1.05
N GLN A 36 8.74 18.56 -1.31
CA GLN A 36 9.09 17.78 -2.51
C GLN A 36 8.35 16.43 -2.57
N THR A 37 8.24 15.73 -1.44
CA THR A 37 7.51 14.46 -1.35
C THR A 37 6.02 14.67 -1.59
N ILE A 38 5.44 15.72 -0.98
CA ILE A 38 4.03 16.08 -1.16
C ILE A 38 3.75 16.40 -2.63
N ASP A 39 4.57 17.28 -3.23
CA ASP A 39 4.41 17.69 -4.62
C ASP A 39 4.57 16.50 -5.58
N SER A 40 5.56 15.65 -5.34
CA SER A 40 5.77 14.44 -6.15
C SER A 40 4.54 13.52 -6.07
N TYR A 41 4.02 13.32 -4.86
CA TYR A 41 2.86 12.47 -4.63
C TYR A 41 1.59 13.07 -5.25
N GLU A 42 1.26 14.34 -5.02
CA GLU A 42 0.04 14.95 -5.54
C GLU A 42 0.05 15.06 -7.08
N ASN A 43 1.21 15.26 -7.70
CA ASN A 43 1.33 15.29 -9.17
C ASN A 43 1.25 13.89 -9.81
N LYS A 44 1.71 12.84 -9.13
CA LYS A 44 1.75 11.47 -9.69
C LYS A 44 1.54 10.38 -8.63
N LYS A 45 0.38 10.36 -7.95
CA LYS A 45 0.10 9.49 -6.78
C LYS A 45 0.55 8.03 -6.92
N GLU A 46 0.26 7.43 -8.06
CA GLU A 46 0.54 6.00 -8.28
C GLU A 46 2.00 5.70 -8.65
N GLY A 47 2.71 6.67 -9.23
CA GLY A 47 4.06 6.49 -9.74
C GLY A 47 5.12 7.35 -9.04
N ALA A 48 4.76 8.07 -7.99
CA ALA A 48 5.69 8.87 -7.20
C ALA A 48 6.51 7.96 -6.30
N GLU A 49 7.80 7.89 -6.56
CA GLU A 49 8.76 7.14 -5.75
C GLU A 49 9.11 7.95 -4.49
N ILE A 50 8.44 7.63 -3.39
CA ILE A 50 8.53 8.40 -2.15
C ILE A 50 8.97 7.55 -0.95
N PHE A 51 9.02 6.22 -1.13
CA PHE A 51 9.53 5.27 -0.15
C PHE A 51 10.85 4.71 -0.68
N PHE A 52 11.94 4.84 0.07
CA PHE A 52 13.26 4.47 -0.43
C PHE A 52 13.81 3.31 0.38
N GLN A 53 14.28 2.26 -0.31
CA GLN A 53 14.93 1.13 0.35
C GLN A 53 16.36 1.51 0.72
N ASN A 54 16.72 1.41 2.01
CA ASN A 54 18.02 1.86 2.52
C ASN A 54 19.20 1.10 1.90
N ALA A 55 19.07 -0.20 1.69
CA ALA A 55 20.16 -1.05 1.21
C ALA A 55 20.60 -0.73 -0.23
N THR A 56 19.65 -0.30 -1.07
CA THR A 56 19.85 -0.12 -2.52
C THR A 56 19.72 1.32 -2.97
N GLY A 57 19.06 2.17 -2.18
CA GLY A 57 18.63 3.51 -2.57
C GLY A 57 17.46 3.51 -3.57
N GLU A 58 16.87 2.35 -3.86
CA GLU A 58 15.79 2.22 -4.84
C GLU A 58 14.50 2.88 -4.32
N GLY A 59 13.87 3.68 -5.18
CA GLY A 59 12.61 4.36 -4.91
C GLY A 59 11.41 3.49 -5.25
N PHE A 60 10.44 3.45 -4.33
CA PHE A 60 9.21 2.69 -4.45
C PHE A 60 8.02 3.66 -4.48
N SER A 61 7.13 3.43 -5.43
CA SER A 61 5.81 4.05 -5.43
C SER A 61 4.86 3.30 -4.51
N SER A 62 3.68 3.87 -4.26
CA SER A 62 2.65 3.18 -3.49
C SER A 62 2.19 1.87 -4.14
N GLN A 63 2.22 1.79 -5.47
CA GLN A 63 1.95 0.54 -6.20
C GLN A 63 3.07 -0.48 -6.02
N HIS A 64 4.34 -0.03 -6.10
CA HIS A 64 5.48 -0.92 -5.84
C HIS A 64 5.46 -1.43 -4.39
N MET A 65 5.14 -0.58 -3.42
CA MET A 65 4.99 -0.98 -2.01
C MET A 65 3.87 -2.01 -1.79
N LEU A 66 2.75 -1.85 -2.48
CA LEU A 66 1.67 -2.83 -2.44
C LEU A 66 2.12 -4.18 -2.99
N ALA A 67 2.73 -4.19 -4.17
CA ALA A 67 3.25 -5.41 -4.79
C ALA A 67 4.28 -6.09 -3.87
N TRP A 68 5.22 -5.32 -3.35
CA TRP A 68 6.23 -5.78 -2.39
C TRP A 68 5.57 -6.42 -1.15
N PHE A 69 4.58 -5.76 -0.55
CA PHE A 69 3.88 -6.28 0.63
C PHE A 69 3.18 -7.62 0.36
N LEU A 70 2.48 -7.75 -0.76
CA LEU A 70 1.79 -8.99 -1.14
C LEU A 70 2.79 -10.13 -1.37
N THR A 71 3.91 -9.83 -2.04
CA THR A 71 5.01 -10.81 -2.24
C THR A 71 5.62 -11.26 -0.91
N GLN A 72 5.97 -10.33 -0.02
CA GLN A 72 6.61 -10.65 1.27
C GLN A 72 5.67 -11.41 2.20
N SER A 73 4.40 -11.01 2.27
CA SER A 73 3.41 -11.67 3.12
C SER A 73 2.86 -12.98 2.52
N ARG A 74 3.20 -13.28 1.24
CA ARG A 74 2.65 -14.42 0.48
C ARG A 74 1.12 -14.40 0.45
N THR A 75 0.55 -13.21 0.31
CA THR A 75 -0.90 -13.00 0.21
C THR A 75 -1.27 -12.39 -1.13
N THR A 76 -2.55 -12.47 -1.45
CA THR A 76 -3.20 -11.82 -2.60
C THR A 76 -4.19 -10.79 -2.09
N ILE A 77 -4.64 -9.88 -2.96
CA ILE A 77 -5.71 -8.94 -2.59
C ILE A 77 -6.96 -9.66 -2.11
N ALA A 78 -7.27 -10.83 -2.67
CA ALA A 78 -8.45 -11.61 -2.29
C ALA A 78 -8.44 -12.02 -0.81
N ASP A 79 -7.26 -12.25 -0.24
CA ASP A 79 -7.10 -12.60 1.18
C ASP A 79 -7.44 -11.44 2.13
N HIS A 80 -7.37 -10.20 1.63
CA HIS A 80 -7.68 -8.99 2.39
C HIS A 80 -9.10 -8.47 2.12
N LEU A 81 -9.81 -9.02 1.14
CA LEU A 81 -11.18 -8.61 0.84
C LEU A 81 -12.14 -9.05 1.95
N PRO A 82 -13.16 -8.22 2.26
CA PRO A 82 -14.20 -8.63 3.17
C PRO A 82 -14.97 -9.83 2.58
N PRO A 83 -15.60 -10.67 3.41
CA PRO A 83 -16.35 -11.84 2.95
C PRO A 83 -17.33 -11.51 1.82
N PRO A 84 -17.60 -12.43 0.87
CA PRO A 84 -18.36 -12.16 -0.35
C PRO A 84 -19.71 -11.45 -0.15
N GLY A 85 -20.39 -11.68 0.97
CA GLY A 85 -21.66 -11.02 1.33
C GLY A 85 -21.54 -9.58 1.84
N LYS A 86 -20.32 -9.07 2.05
CA LYS A 86 -20.03 -7.70 2.52
C LYS A 86 -19.50 -6.79 1.42
N ILE A 87 -19.21 -7.31 0.23
CA ILE A 87 -18.85 -6.52 -0.95
C ILE A 87 -20.14 -5.92 -1.51
N LYS A 88 -20.64 -4.85 -0.89
CA LYS A 88 -21.82 -4.13 -1.38
C LYS A 88 -21.45 -3.43 -2.68
N ALA A 89 -22.05 -3.90 -3.79
CA ALA A 89 -22.07 -3.26 -5.11
C ALA A 89 -20.84 -2.41 -5.45
N GLY A 90 -19.77 -3.08 -5.90
CA GLY A 90 -18.78 -2.50 -6.80
C GLY A 90 -17.58 -1.81 -6.18
N ARG A 91 -17.54 -1.47 -4.88
CA ARG A 91 -16.34 -0.85 -4.26
C ARG A 91 -16.11 -1.31 -2.83
N CYS A 92 -14.85 -1.65 -2.52
CA CYS A 92 -14.36 -1.95 -1.19
C CYS A 92 -13.14 -1.06 -0.88
N TYR A 93 -12.95 -0.71 0.39
CA TYR A 93 -11.79 0.02 0.86
C TYR A 93 -10.97 -0.88 1.77
N LEU A 94 -9.71 -1.06 1.43
CA LEU A 94 -8.75 -1.84 2.19
C LEU A 94 -7.73 -0.91 2.82
N THR A 95 -7.35 -1.23 4.05
CA THR A 95 -6.17 -0.67 4.70
C THR A 95 -5.18 -1.80 4.86
N LEU A 96 -4.01 -1.67 4.24
CA LEU A 96 -2.97 -2.70 4.25
C LEU A 96 -1.81 -2.21 5.12
N PRO A 97 -1.68 -2.73 6.35
CA PRO A 97 -0.62 -2.33 7.26
C PRO A 97 0.68 -3.07 6.93
N ILE A 98 1.72 -2.31 6.69
CA ILE A 98 3.08 -2.76 6.46
C ILE A 98 3.91 -2.32 7.67
N LYS A 99 4.68 -3.24 8.23
CA LYS A 99 5.63 -2.96 9.31
C LYS A 99 7.04 -3.18 8.78
N PHE A 100 7.92 -2.24 9.08
CA PHE A 100 9.33 -2.34 8.70
C PHE A 100 10.19 -2.56 9.93
N GLN A 101 11.37 -3.10 9.69
CA GLN A 101 12.46 -3.01 10.65
C GLN A 101 13.18 -1.68 10.44
N GLU A 102 13.74 -1.15 11.52
CA GLU A 102 14.62 0.01 11.45
C GLU A 102 15.76 -0.24 10.45
N GLY A 103 16.14 0.78 9.68
CA GLY A 103 17.14 0.65 8.63
C GLY A 103 16.65 -0.04 7.35
N HIS A 104 15.37 -0.41 7.20
CA HIS A 104 14.90 -1.07 5.97
C HIS A 104 14.41 -0.09 4.89
N PHE A 105 13.46 0.78 5.25
CA PHE A 105 12.89 1.78 4.35
C PHE A 105 12.85 3.13 5.03
N HIS A 106 13.03 4.20 4.25
CA HIS A 106 12.91 5.58 4.72
C HIS A 106 12.03 6.44 3.79
N MET A 107 11.67 7.61 4.29
CA MET A 107 11.08 8.69 3.49
C MET A 107 11.78 10.02 3.75
N MET A 108 11.63 10.95 2.81
CA MET A 108 12.06 12.34 2.97
C MET A 108 11.01 13.13 3.74
N THR A 109 11.36 13.57 4.93
CA THR A 109 10.54 14.45 5.79
C THR A 109 11.09 15.88 5.75
N ALA A 110 10.32 16.84 6.28
CA ALA A 110 10.80 18.22 6.44
C ALA A 110 12.06 18.33 7.32
N SER A 111 12.26 17.37 8.22
CA SER A 111 13.43 17.31 9.11
C SER A 111 14.58 16.45 8.55
N GLY A 112 14.44 15.92 7.33
CA GLY A 112 15.43 15.06 6.68
C GLY A 112 14.94 13.62 6.48
N VAL A 113 15.87 12.69 6.32
CA VAL A 113 15.59 11.27 6.13
C VAL A 113 15.06 10.67 7.44
N ALA A 114 13.92 9.98 7.37
CA ALA A 114 13.36 9.26 8.51
C ALA A 114 12.99 7.82 8.14
N ASP A 115 13.47 6.88 8.95
CA ASP A 115 13.17 5.46 8.80
C ASP A 115 11.71 5.16 9.15
N LEU A 116 11.07 4.40 8.26
CA LEU A 116 9.70 3.96 8.42
C LEU A 116 9.60 2.86 9.47
N LYS A 117 8.61 3.01 10.33
CA LYS A 117 8.18 2.00 11.31
C LYS A 117 6.93 1.28 10.84
N THR A 118 5.91 2.05 10.45
CA THR A 118 4.68 1.51 9.86
C THR A 118 4.28 2.32 8.63
N LEU A 119 3.64 1.64 7.69
CA LEU A 119 2.98 2.25 6.53
C LEU A 119 1.62 1.59 6.36
N LYS A 120 0.55 2.37 6.39
CA LYS A 120 -0.79 1.92 6.03
C LYS A 120 -1.08 2.41 4.63
N LEU A 121 -1.25 1.50 3.69
CA LEU A 121 -1.72 1.84 2.35
C LEU A 121 -3.25 1.77 2.30
N TYR A 122 -3.87 2.85 1.83
CA TYR A 122 -5.30 2.89 1.59
C TYR A 122 -5.57 2.59 0.11
N VAL A 123 -6.30 1.49 -0.13
CA VAL A 123 -6.57 1.00 -1.47
C VAL A 123 -8.07 0.86 -1.67
N ARG A 124 -8.58 1.48 -2.72
CA ARG A 124 -9.94 1.25 -3.21
C ARG A 124 -9.90 0.08 -4.20
N VAL A 125 -10.64 -0.97 -3.90
CA VAL A 125 -10.82 -2.13 -4.77
C VAL A 125 -12.18 -2.06 -5.45
N THR A 126 -12.18 -2.09 -6.78
CA THR A 126 -13.38 -2.20 -7.60
C THR A 126 -13.48 -3.62 -8.12
N ALA A 127 -14.62 -4.28 -7.90
CA ALA A 127 -14.87 -5.61 -8.43
C ALA A 127 -15.67 -5.51 -9.74
N HIS A 128 -15.17 -6.15 -10.78
CA HIS A 128 -15.78 -6.25 -12.10
C HIS A 128 -16.23 -7.68 -12.31
N ALA A 129 -17.51 -7.90 -12.63
CA ALA A 129 -17.96 -9.24 -12.98
C ALA A 129 -17.20 -9.69 -14.23
N ARG A 130 -16.58 -10.87 -14.17
CA ARG A 130 -15.93 -11.45 -15.35
C ARG A 130 -17.05 -11.85 -16.31
N THR A 131 -17.22 -11.12 -17.41
CA THR A 131 -18.12 -11.54 -18.49
C THR A 131 -17.61 -12.87 -19.03
N ALA A 132 -18.46 -13.89 -18.95
CA ALA A 132 -18.23 -15.22 -19.49
C ALA A 132 -18.18 -15.20 -21.03
#